data_AF-A0A7C0XVL7-F1
#
_entry.id   AF-A0A7C0XVL7-F1
#
_cell.length_a   1.000
_cell.length_b   1.000
_cell.length_c   1.000
_cell.angle_alpha   90.00
_cell.angle_beta   90.00
_cell.angle_gamma   90.00
#
_symmetry.space_group_name_H-M   'P 1'
#
loop_
_entity.id
_entity.type
_entity.pdbx_description
1 polymer ?
#
loop_
_entity_poly.entity_id
_entity_poly.type
_entity_poly.pdbx_seq_one_letter_code
_entity_poly.pdbx_strand_id
1 'polypeptide(L)'
;LNYLPEFKLPKEIIEKEKRRLEKLGVKFEKEKKIEEIPEKYKFVGLMPFYVDYLNYDGKEKAVSLKDFIQKEDFEYKKVLFIGSDIWTINFARLLRRKNIEVIVLTKEKENKTMAPSRDIEMAKEEGVEFFFEAKPVKLEENSGKFIMNLENGEKFEVDIVVDIKDGFGFKGYDVDRNTLKAKETEGVWAVPSGEIDLTRQIWWGAQGAKIIDAFINGKELEIEKKPKKVVSFKKVNYAYFNEAERIEPEFLSVDKRTDIYEDEKNYKLSDAIKEAERCFVCGFCNSCGNCWVFCPDGAILFDKGYPEVNYDYCKGCGICAEECPRGIIEMVPER
;
A
#
# COMPACT_ATOMS: atom_id res chain seq x y z
N LEU A 1 -1.18 1.16 13.48
CA LEU A 1 0.29 0.95 13.42
C LEU A 1 0.80 0.10 14.58
N ASN A 2 0.26 0.20 15.79
CA ASN A 2 0.61 -0.70 16.92
C ASN A 2 0.37 -2.20 16.66
N TYR A 3 -0.29 -2.54 15.57
CA TYR A 3 -0.70 -3.89 15.24
C TYR A 3 0.32 -4.63 14.36
N LEU A 4 1.37 -3.97 13.83
CA LEU A 4 2.36 -4.68 13.03
C LEU A 4 3.31 -5.44 13.96
N PRO A 5 3.68 -6.68 13.64
CA PRO A 5 4.74 -7.38 14.37
C PRO A 5 6.05 -6.58 14.35
N GLU A 6 6.82 -6.64 15.45
CA GLU A 6 8.02 -5.82 15.63
C GLU A 6 9.10 -6.12 14.59
N PHE A 7 9.22 -7.38 14.14
CA PHE A 7 10.14 -7.76 13.06
C PHE A 7 9.84 -7.08 11.71
N LYS A 8 8.61 -6.58 11.48
CA LYS A 8 8.27 -5.83 10.25
C LYS A 8 8.39 -4.32 10.42
N LEU A 9 7.97 -3.80 11.56
CA LEU A 9 8.06 -2.38 11.86
C LEU A 9 8.34 -2.18 13.35
N PRO A 10 9.61 -1.94 13.71
CA PRO A 10 9.98 -1.66 15.09
C PRO A 10 9.16 -0.51 15.68
N LYS A 11 8.56 -0.74 16.84
CA LYS A 11 7.68 0.25 17.52
C LYS A 11 8.39 1.56 17.81
N GLU A 12 9.70 1.51 18.05
CA GLU A 12 10.53 2.69 18.29
C GLU A 12 10.56 3.67 17.10
N ILE A 13 10.48 3.17 15.86
CA ILE A 13 10.46 4.00 14.65
C ILE A 13 9.15 4.80 14.61
N ILE A 14 8.02 4.13 14.88
CA ILE A 14 6.70 4.77 14.95
C ILE A 14 6.70 5.84 16.04
N GLU A 15 7.24 5.51 17.22
CA GLU A 15 7.26 6.43 18.36
C GLU A 15 8.15 7.66 18.09
N LYS A 16 9.28 7.48 17.40
CA LYS A 16 10.14 8.59 16.95
C LYS A 16 9.42 9.52 15.99
N GLU A 17 8.71 8.97 15.01
CA GLU A 17 7.91 9.76 14.05
C GLU A 17 6.75 10.48 14.73
N LYS A 18 6.06 9.81 15.66
CA LYS A 18 5.01 10.42 16.48
C LYS A 18 5.55 11.62 17.28
N ARG A 19 6.67 11.46 17.97
CA ARG A 19 7.33 12.56 18.72
C ARG A 19 7.71 13.73 17.82
N ARG A 20 8.12 13.46 16.57
CA ARG A 20 8.42 14.51 15.59
C ARG A 20 7.19 15.35 15.29
N LEU A 21 6.03 14.71 15.12
CA LEU A 21 4.75 15.39 14.89
C LEU A 21 4.27 16.13 16.15
N GLU A 22 4.44 15.55 17.34
CA GLU A 22 4.10 16.22 18.61
C GLU A 22 4.90 17.51 18.81
N LYS A 23 6.17 17.53 18.43
CA LYS A 23 7.02 18.74 18.44
C LYS A 23 6.53 19.84 17.50
N LEU A 24 5.78 19.49 16.45
CA LEU A 24 5.11 20.44 15.55
C LEU A 24 3.75 20.91 16.09
N GLY A 25 3.35 20.44 17.27
CA GLY A 25 2.08 20.80 17.91
C GLY A 25 0.91 19.85 17.58
N VAL A 26 1.16 18.74 16.87
CA VAL A 26 0.13 17.72 16.61
C VAL A 26 -0.25 17.01 17.90
N LYS A 27 -1.55 16.92 18.19
CA LYS A 27 -2.07 16.23 19.37
C LYS A 27 -2.63 14.87 18.98
N PHE A 28 -2.22 13.83 19.71
CA PHE A 28 -2.72 12.47 19.53
C PHE A 28 -3.64 12.10 20.68
N GLU A 29 -4.86 11.70 20.35
CA GLU A 29 -5.84 11.16 21.31
C GLU A 29 -6.15 9.71 20.92
N LYS A 30 -6.01 8.78 21.86
CA LYS A 30 -6.32 7.36 21.65
C LYS A 30 -7.74 7.04 22.15
N GLU A 31 -8.30 5.92 21.67
CA GLU A 31 -9.55 5.34 22.18
C GLU A 31 -10.80 6.24 22.07
N LYS A 32 -10.72 7.34 21.33
CA LYS A 32 -11.89 8.13 20.97
C LYS A 32 -12.55 7.53 19.72
N LYS A 33 -13.74 6.97 19.90
CA LYS A 33 -14.62 6.60 18.80
C LYS A 33 -15.31 7.87 18.27
N ILE A 34 -15.15 8.17 16.99
CA ILE A 34 -15.82 9.29 16.33
C ILE A 34 -17.08 8.76 15.66
N GLU A 35 -18.23 8.77 16.35
CA GLU A 35 -19.50 8.31 15.75
C GLU A 35 -20.09 9.36 14.80
N GLU A 36 -19.89 10.64 15.12
CA GLU A 36 -20.25 11.79 14.29
C GLU A 36 -19.09 12.78 14.28
N ILE A 37 -18.90 13.48 13.15
CA ILE A 37 -17.86 14.50 13.00
C ILE A 37 -18.27 15.76 13.78
N PRO A 38 -17.52 16.17 14.82
CA PRO A 38 -17.91 17.35 15.60
C PRO A 38 -17.87 18.63 14.77
N GLU A 39 -18.93 19.45 14.84
CA GLU A 39 -19.07 20.72 14.10
C GLU A 39 -17.90 21.70 14.34
N LYS A 40 -17.21 21.58 15.48
CA LYS A 40 -16.04 22.41 15.83
C LYS A 40 -14.86 22.23 14.87
N TYR A 41 -14.80 21.12 14.14
CA TYR A 41 -13.71 20.86 13.20
C TYR A 41 -14.07 21.36 11.81
N LYS A 42 -13.25 22.25 11.28
CA LYS A 42 -13.41 22.76 9.91
C LYS A 42 -13.00 21.74 8.83
N PHE A 43 -12.25 20.71 9.23
CA PHE A 43 -11.71 19.66 8.36
C PHE A 43 -11.58 18.35 9.16
N VAL A 44 -11.92 17.23 8.53
CA VAL A 44 -11.69 15.90 9.09
C VAL A 44 -11.14 14.98 8.02
N GLY A 45 -9.94 14.45 8.26
CA GLY A 45 -9.31 13.39 7.47
C GLY A 45 -9.73 12.01 7.98
N LEU A 46 -10.35 11.21 7.12
CA LEU A 46 -10.77 9.84 7.44
C LEU A 46 -10.05 8.83 6.56
N MET A 47 -9.69 7.70 7.16
CA MET A 47 -9.09 6.56 6.49
C MET A 47 -9.99 5.33 6.71
N PRO A 48 -10.89 5.02 5.75
CA PRO A 48 -11.74 3.85 5.86
C PRO A 48 -10.96 2.58 5.50
N PHE A 49 -11.18 1.52 6.26
CA PHE A 49 -10.66 0.19 5.95
C PHE A 49 -11.73 -0.85 6.32
N TYR A 50 -12.48 -1.34 5.34
CA TYR A 50 -13.46 -2.39 5.56
C TYR A 50 -13.16 -3.54 4.62
N VAL A 51 -12.99 -4.74 5.18
CA VAL A 51 -12.87 -5.97 4.42
C VAL A 51 -13.73 -6.99 5.15
N ASP A 52 -14.81 -7.39 4.51
CA ASP A 52 -15.48 -8.65 4.80
C ASP A 52 -15.03 -9.62 3.70
N TYR A 53 -14.22 -10.61 4.08
CA TYR A 53 -13.36 -11.31 3.14
C TYR A 53 -14.03 -12.53 2.47
N LEU A 54 -14.66 -13.38 3.27
CA LEU A 54 -15.37 -14.61 2.85
C LEU A 54 -16.64 -14.82 3.67
N ASN A 55 -17.68 -15.39 3.06
CA ASN A 55 -18.93 -15.74 3.76
C ASN A 55 -19.04 -17.27 3.89
N TYR A 56 -19.34 -17.77 5.08
CA TYR A 56 -19.50 -19.19 5.40
C TYR A 56 -20.34 -19.37 6.68
N ASP A 57 -20.97 -20.54 6.83
CA ASP A 57 -21.79 -20.83 8.01
C ASP A 57 -20.91 -20.91 9.28
N GLY A 58 -21.35 -20.31 10.38
CA GLY A 58 -20.59 -20.25 11.63
C GLY A 58 -19.47 -19.19 11.67
N LYS A 59 -19.42 -18.25 10.71
CA LYS A 59 -18.40 -17.19 10.65
C LYS A 59 -18.30 -16.34 11.92
N GLU A 60 -19.40 -16.14 12.63
CA GLU A 60 -19.45 -15.42 13.90
C GLU A 60 -18.51 -16.02 14.96
N LYS A 61 -18.21 -17.33 14.88
CA LYS A 61 -17.31 -18.04 15.81
C LYS A 61 -15.83 -17.79 15.58
N ALA A 62 -15.44 -17.34 14.37
CA ALA A 62 -14.06 -16.95 14.12
C ALA A 62 -13.72 -15.70 14.96
N VAL A 63 -12.46 -15.52 15.33
CA VAL A 63 -12.00 -14.27 15.95
C VAL A 63 -11.65 -13.29 14.84
N SER A 64 -12.07 -12.03 14.96
CA SER A 64 -11.67 -11.01 13.99
C SER A 64 -10.15 -10.82 14.06
N LEU A 65 -9.49 -10.61 12.92
CA LEU A 65 -8.06 -10.31 12.90
C LEU A 65 -7.75 -9.09 13.78
N LYS A 66 -8.62 -8.08 13.78
CA LYS A 66 -8.49 -6.89 14.62
C LYS A 66 -8.44 -7.20 16.12
N ASP A 67 -9.23 -8.15 16.60
CA ASP A 67 -9.24 -8.52 18.02
C ASP A 67 -8.11 -9.50 18.34
N PHE A 68 -7.76 -10.36 17.37
CA PHE A 68 -6.65 -11.29 17.51
C PHE A 68 -5.31 -10.58 17.72
N ILE A 69 -5.02 -9.55 16.91
CA ILE A 69 -3.75 -8.82 16.94
C ILE A 69 -3.58 -7.91 18.17
N GLN A 70 -4.63 -7.73 18.97
CA GLN A 70 -4.56 -7.00 20.24
C GLN A 70 -4.12 -7.88 21.41
N LYS A 71 -4.05 -9.20 21.22
CA LYS A 71 -3.56 -10.14 22.24
C LYS A 71 -2.05 -10.07 22.33
N GLU A 72 -1.53 -10.06 23.54
CA GLU A 72 -0.08 -10.07 23.81
C GLU A 72 0.48 -11.50 23.86
N ASP A 73 -0.33 -12.45 24.34
CA ASP A 73 0.03 -13.87 24.47
C ASP A 73 -0.83 -14.78 23.58
N PHE A 74 -0.16 -15.74 22.94
CA PHE A 74 -0.79 -16.73 22.06
C PHE A 74 -0.57 -18.15 22.62
N GLU A 75 -1.53 -18.65 23.39
CA GLU A 75 -1.49 -20.01 23.97
C GLU A 75 -2.15 -21.05 23.04
N TYR A 76 -1.87 -20.98 21.75
CA TYR A 76 -2.44 -21.88 20.74
C TYR A 76 -1.36 -22.85 20.23
N LYS A 77 -1.73 -24.08 19.93
CA LYS A 77 -0.87 -25.06 19.25
C LYS A 77 -1.04 -24.98 17.73
N LYS A 78 -2.26 -24.72 17.25
CA LYS A 78 -2.62 -24.69 15.85
C LYS A 78 -3.63 -23.59 15.54
N VAL A 79 -3.27 -22.69 14.64
CA VAL A 79 -4.07 -21.52 14.24
C VAL A 79 -4.38 -21.59 12.76
N LEU A 80 -5.63 -21.31 12.39
CA LEU A 80 -6.04 -21.15 11.00
C LEU A 80 -6.38 -19.68 10.75
N PHE A 81 -5.73 -19.08 9.76
CA PHE A 81 -6.10 -17.78 9.23
C PHE A 81 -6.92 -17.92 7.95
N ILE A 82 -7.86 -16.98 7.76
CA ILE A 82 -8.60 -16.82 6.52
C ILE A 82 -8.19 -15.49 5.87
N GLY A 83 -7.57 -15.59 4.69
CA GLY A 83 -7.16 -14.47 3.86
C GLY A 83 -5.68 -14.47 3.50
N SER A 84 -5.33 -13.69 2.48
CA SER A 84 -3.96 -13.56 1.97
C SER A 84 -3.41 -12.14 2.07
N ASP A 85 -3.98 -11.30 2.93
CA ASP A 85 -3.52 -9.93 3.11
C ASP A 85 -2.24 -9.85 3.96
N ILE A 86 -1.52 -8.75 3.85
CA ILE A 86 -0.21 -8.57 4.49
C ILE A 86 -0.26 -8.72 6.02
N TRP A 87 -1.36 -8.36 6.67
CA TRP A 87 -1.51 -8.53 8.11
C TRP A 87 -1.61 -10.01 8.47
N THR A 88 -2.49 -10.74 7.79
CA THR A 88 -2.62 -12.19 7.96
C THR A 88 -1.27 -12.89 7.79
N ILE A 89 -0.53 -12.59 6.73
CA ILE A 89 0.76 -13.23 6.46
C ILE A 89 1.80 -12.88 7.54
N ASN A 90 1.88 -11.63 7.98
CA ASN A 90 2.82 -11.23 9.03
C ASN A 90 2.51 -11.88 10.38
N PHE A 91 1.23 -12.00 10.75
CA PHE A 91 0.85 -12.70 11.98
C PHE A 91 1.03 -14.22 11.88
N ALA A 92 0.73 -14.82 10.73
CA ALA A 92 1.03 -16.23 10.50
C ALA A 92 2.51 -16.54 10.74
N ARG A 93 3.39 -15.69 10.20
CA ARG A 93 4.86 -15.77 10.40
C ARG A 93 5.27 -15.56 11.85
N LEU A 94 4.69 -14.56 12.53
CA LEU A 94 4.93 -14.34 13.96
C LEU A 94 4.61 -15.59 14.79
N LEU A 95 3.47 -16.23 14.55
CA LEU A 95 3.06 -17.42 15.28
C LEU A 95 3.95 -18.63 14.95
N ARG A 96 4.36 -18.80 13.68
CA ARG A 96 5.34 -19.83 13.31
C ARG A 96 6.67 -19.68 14.05
N ARG A 97 7.18 -18.45 14.21
CA ARG A 97 8.38 -18.16 15.00
C ARG A 97 8.22 -18.47 16.49
N LYS A 98 6.97 -18.45 16.99
CA LYS A 98 6.61 -18.91 18.34
C LYS A 98 6.32 -20.42 18.39
N ASN A 99 6.68 -21.16 17.35
CA ASN A 99 6.53 -22.61 17.23
C ASN A 99 5.06 -23.09 17.27
N ILE A 100 4.13 -22.26 16.80
CA ILE A 100 2.70 -22.58 16.67
C ILE A 100 2.47 -23.09 15.24
N GLU A 101 1.72 -24.16 15.03
CA GLU A 101 1.30 -24.60 13.70
C GLU A 101 0.34 -23.57 13.08
N VAL A 102 0.58 -23.20 11.82
CA VAL A 102 -0.25 -22.18 11.16
C VAL A 102 -0.68 -22.64 9.78
N ILE A 103 -1.99 -22.57 9.56
CA ILE A 103 -2.65 -22.78 8.27
C ILE A 103 -3.19 -21.44 7.79
N VAL A 104 -3.02 -21.13 6.51
CA VAL A 104 -3.64 -19.99 5.83
C VAL A 104 -4.54 -20.52 4.72
N LEU A 105 -5.85 -20.24 4.82
CA LEU A 105 -6.83 -20.51 3.79
C LEU A 105 -7.13 -19.24 3.01
N THR A 106 -7.18 -19.32 1.68
CA THR A 106 -7.44 -18.13 0.86
C THR A 106 -8.15 -18.49 -0.44
N LYS A 107 -9.05 -17.61 -0.91
CA LYS A 107 -9.77 -17.82 -2.18
C LYS A 107 -8.92 -17.48 -3.41
N GLU A 108 -7.83 -16.74 -3.22
CA GLU A 108 -6.96 -16.33 -4.32
C GLU A 108 -6.06 -17.46 -4.77
N LYS A 109 -5.55 -17.31 -5.99
CA LYS A 109 -4.44 -18.10 -6.52
C LYS A 109 -3.14 -17.65 -5.86
N GLU A 110 -2.19 -18.55 -5.77
CA GLU A 110 -0.86 -18.26 -5.20
C GLU A 110 -0.17 -17.05 -5.84
N ASN A 111 -0.27 -16.89 -7.16
CA ASN A 111 0.33 -15.76 -7.88
C ASN A 111 -0.56 -14.51 -7.93
N LYS A 112 -1.67 -14.49 -7.18
CA LYS A 112 -2.65 -13.39 -7.14
C LYS A 112 -3.13 -13.08 -5.72
N THR A 113 -2.32 -13.39 -4.71
CA THR A 113 -2.59 -13.03 -3.31
C THR A 113 -2.66 -11.52 -3.11
N MET A 114 -3.29 -11.09 -2.02
CA MET A 114 -3.30 -9.67 -1.63
C MET A 114 -1.93 -9.21 -1.11
N ALA A 115 -1.22 -10.08 -0.38
CA ALA A 115 0.16 -9.86 0.02
C ALA A 115 1.12 -10.08 -1.15
N PRO A 116 2.28 -9.40 -1.17
CA PRO A 116 3.34 -9.64 -2.14
C PRO A 116 3.80 -11.11 -2.14
N SER A 117 4.14 -11.65 -3.30
CA SER A 117 4.59 -13.05 -3.45
C SER A 117 5.80 -13.38 -2.57
N ARG A 118 6.70 -12.41 -2.37
CA ARG A 118 7.86 -12.52 -1.47
C ARG A 118 7.45 -12.84 -0.03
N ASP A 119 6.44 -12.15 0.52
CA ASP A 119 5.98 -12.41 1.90
C ASP A 119 5.31 -13.80 2.01
N ILE A 120 4.65 -14.26 0.95
CA ILE A 120 4.10 -15.63 0.87
C ILE A 120 5.22 -16.68 0.86
N GLU A 121 6.26 -16.48 0.04
CA GLU A 121 7.43 -17.37 -0.02
C GLU A 121 8.13 -17.46 1.33
N MET A 122 8.40 -16.31 1.96
CA MET A 122 9.00 -16.27 3.30
C MET A 122 8.16 -16.95 4.37
N ALA A 123 6.82 -16.84 4.28
CA ALA A 123 5.91 -17.55 5.18
C ALA A 123 5.98 -19.07 4.99
N LYS A 124 6.04 -19.54 3.74
CA LYS A 124 6.22 -20.98 3.43
C LYS A 124 7.55 -21.51 3.95
N GLU A 125 8.64 -20.76 3.80
CA GLU A 125 9.95 -21.12 4.34
C GLU A 125 9.94 -21.26 5.87
N GLU A 126 9.16 -20.43 6.56
CA GLU A 126 8.95 -20.51 8.02
C GLU A 126 7.95 -21.62 8.44
N GLY A 127 7.41 -22.36 7.46
CA GLY A 127 6.51 -23.49 7.68
C GLY A 127 5.05 -23.12 7.86
N VAL A 128 4.60 -21.96 7.37
CA VAL A 128 3.16 -21.69 7.21
C VAL A 128 2.62 -22.58 6.10
N GLU A 129 1.56 -23.34 6.40
CA GLU A 129 0.86 -24.16 5.42
C GLU A 129 -0.19 -23.32 4.69
N PHE A 130 -0.22 -23.36 3.36
CA PHE A 130 -1.16 -22.58 2.55
C PHE A 130 -2.10 -23.49 1.76
N PHE A 131 -3.38 -23.11 1.75
CA PHE A 131 -4.40 -23.69 0.89
C PHE A 131 -5.02 -22.58 0.04
N PHE A 132 -4.55 -22.50 -1.19
CA PHE A 132 -5.03 -21.56 -2.20
C PHE A 132 -6.30 -22.05 -2.89
N GLU A 133 -7.07 -21.12 -3.45
CA GLU A 133 -8.37 -21.41 -4.06
C GLU A 133 -9.32 -22.20 -3.15
N ALA A 134 -9.13 -22.07 -1.83
CA ALA A 134 -9.90 -22.75 -0.80
C ALA A 134 -11.23 -22.02 -0.54
N LYS A 135 -12.28 -22.81 -0.35
CA LYS A 135 -13.64 -22.30 -0.10
C LYS A 135 -14.18 -22.86 1.21
N PRO A 136 -14.09 -22.10 2.32
CA PRO A 136 -14.71 -22.49 3.57
C PRO A 136 -16.23 -22.51 3.40
N VAL A 137 -16.88 -23.55 3.93
CA VAL A 137 -18.35 -23.68 3.90
C VAL A 137 -18.96 -23.60 5.30
N LYS A 138 -18.28 -24.15 6.31
CA LYS A 138 -18.81 -24.21 7.68
C LYS A 138 -17.72 -24.25 8.74
N LEU A 139 -17.88 -23.41 9.77
CA LEU A 139 -17.09 -23.40 10.99
C LEU A 139 -17.91 -23.91 12.18
N GLU A 140 -17.44 -25.00 12.77
CA GLU A 140 -18.06 -25.65 13.92
C GLU A 140 -17.12 -25.59 15.12
N GLU A 141 -17.68 -25.51 16.32
CA GLU A 141 -16.92 -25.58 17.56
C GLU A 141 -17.30 -26.87 18.28
N ASN A 142 -16.32 -27.65 18.70
CA ASN A 142 -16.51 -28.89 19.43
C ASN A 142 -15.46 -29.00 20.53
N SER A 143 -15.89 -29.03 21.78
CA SER A 143 -15.03 -29.31 22.95
C SER A 143 -13.78 -28.42 23.03
N GLY A 144 -13.91 -27.13 22.70
CA GLY A 144 -12.81 -26.15 22.72
C GLY A 144 -11.89 -26.17 21.48
N LYS A 145 -12.24 -26.94 20.45
CA LYS A 145 -11.60 -26.93 19.14
C LYS A 145 -12.54 -26.42 18.06
N PHE A 146 -11.98 -25.89 16.99
CA PHE A 146 -12.71 -25.43 15.83
C PHE A 146 -12.47 -26.36 14.64
N ILE A 147 -13.54 -26.72 13.94
CA ILE A 147 -13.51 -27.54 12.74
C ILE A 147 -13.94 -26.67 11.57
N MET A 148 -13.00 -26.38 10.67
CA MET A 148 -13.26 -25.71 9.40
C MET A 148 -13.50 -26.73 8.31
N ASN A 149 -14.70 -26.75 7.72
CA ASN A 149 -15.06 -27.59 6.58
C ASN A 149 -14.94 -26.80 5.28
N LEU A 150 -14.35 -27.40 4.25
CA LEU A 150 -14.23 -26.82 2.91
C LEU A 150 -15.21 -27.45 1.91
N GLU A 151 -15.48 -26.75 0.80
CA GLU A 151 -16.35 -27.21 -0.28
C GLU A 151 -15.84 -28.52 -0.92
N ASN A 152 -14.52 -28.72 -0.98
CA ASN A 152 -13.90 -29.93 -1.54
C ASN A 152 -13.95 -31.15 -0.58
N GLY A 153 -14.53 -31.01 0.61
CA GLY A 153 -14.65 -32.05 1.62
C GLY A 153 -13.48 -32.14 2.61
N GLU A 154 -12.42 -31.35 2.43
CA GLU A 154 -11.33 -31.26 3.40
C GLU A 154 -11.80 -30.61 4.71
N LYS A 155 -11.16 -31.01 5.81
CA LYS A 155 -11.48 -30.53 7.16
C LYS A 155 -10.21 -30.23 7.94
N PHE A 156 -10.23 -29.11 8.66
CA PHE A 156 -9.14 -28.69 9.53
C PHE A 156 -9.64 -28.55 10.96
N GLU A 157 -9.02 -29.27 11.88
CA GLU A 157 -9.23 -29.11 13.31
C GLU A 157 -8.12 -28.23 13.89
N VAL A 158 -8.49 -27.10 14.51
CA VAL A 158 -7.55 -26.09 15.03
C VAL A 158 -8.01 -25.55 16.38
N ASP A 159 -7.12 -24.84 17.10
CA ASP A 159 -7.46 -24.20 18.38
C ASP A 159 -8.26 -22.91 18.21
N ILE A 160 -8.07 -22.24 17.07
CA ILE A 160 -8.70 -20.95 16.77
C ILE A 160 -8.69 -20.70 15.26
N VAL A 161 -9.77 -20.09 14.79
CA VAL A 161 -9.87 -19.53 13.43
C VAL A 161 -9.84 -18.02 13.53
N VAL A 162 -8.94 -17.38 12.79
CA VAL A 162 -8.82 -15.93 12.68
C VAL A 162 -9.25 -15.52 11.27
N ASP A 163 -10.23 -14.64 11.19
CA ASP A 163 -10.78 -14.16 9.91
C ASP A 163 -10.67 -12.63 9.82
N ILE A 164 -10.43 -12.14 8.61
CA ILE A 164 -10.54 -10.71 8.29
C ILE A 164 -12.02 -10.39 8.16
N LYS A 165 -12.65 -10.24 9.32
CA LYS A 165 -14.03 -9.79 9.48
C LYS A 165 -14.08 -8.52 10.34
N ASP A 166 -15.25 -7.90 10.37
CA ASP A 166 -15.60 -6.75 11.21
C ASP A 166 -14.86 -5.43 10.91
N GLY A 167 -14.03 -5.38 9.87
CA GLY A 167 -13.38 -4.16 9.35
C GLY A 167 -12.46 -3.43 10.35
N PHE A 168 -11.54 -2.64 9.80
CA PHE A 168 -10.74 -1.67 10.55
C PHE A 168 -11.26 -0.25 10.27
N GLY A 169 -12.54 0.04 10.54
CA GLY A 169 -13.00 1.44 10.56
C GLY A 169 -14.40 1.69 9.98
N PHE A 170 -14.62 2.96 9.66
CA PHE A 170 -15.90 3.52 9.18
C PHE A 170 -16.14 3.19 7.71
N LYS A 171 -17.42 3.19 7.29
CA LYS A 171 -17.79 3.18 5.86
C LYS A 171 -17.10 4.37 5.18
N GLY A 172 -16.37 4.10 4.11
CA GLY A 172 -15.61 5.15 3.41
C GLY A 172 -16.49 6.21 2.80
N TYR A 173 -15.98 7.44 2.75
CA TYR A 173 -16.60 8.55 2.05
C TYR A 173 -16.29 8.46 0.56
N ASP A 174 -17.27 8.71 -0.29
CA ASP A 174 -17.01 8.99 -1.70
C ASP A 174 -16.40 10.40 -1.81
N VAL A 175 -15.20 10.48 -2.37
CA VAL A 175 -14.42 11.72 -2.47
C VAL A 175 -14.03 12.00 -3.91
N ASP A 176 -13.99 13.29 -4.27
CA ASP A 176 -13.33 13.72 -5.49
C ASP A 176 -11.81 13.48 -5.38
N ARG A 177 -11.21 12.74 -6.32
CA ARG A 177 -9.79 12.33 -6.20
C ARG A 177 -8.76 13.43 -6.47
N ASN A 178 -9.19 14.60 -6.96
CA ASN A 178 -8.32 15.75 -7.21
C ASN A 178 -8.33 16.71 -6.02
N THR A 179 -9.49 16.84 -5.38
CA THR A 179 -9.71 17.79 -4.28
C THR A 179 -9.85 17.12 -2.92
N LEU A 180 -9.93 15.78 -2.87
CA LEU A 180 -10.21 14.96 -1.68
C LEU A 180 -11.51 15.29 -0.93
N LYS A 181 -12.34 16.18 -1.47
CA LYS A 181 -13.58 16.63 -0.84
C LYS A 181 -14.60 15.50 -0.87
N ALA A 182 -15.20 15.21 0.28
CA ALA A 182 -16.33 14.31 0.37
C ALA A 182 -17.50 14.88 -0.43
N LYS A 183 -18.09 14.05 -1.31
CA LYS A 183 -19.18 14.50 -2.18
C LYS A 183 -20.46 14.79 -1.42
N GLU A 184 -20.72 14.01 -0.37
CA GLU A 184 -21.97 14.02 0.39
C GLU A 184 -21.86 14.74 1.73
N THR A 185 -20.70 15.32 2.05
CA THR A 185 -20.48 15.99 3.34
C THR A 185 -19.62 17.23 3.16
N GLU A 186 -20.25 18.38 3.31
CA GLU A 186 -19.58 19.68 3.18
C GLU A 186 -18.53 19.85 4.29
N GLY A 187 -17.38 20.44 3.96
CA GLY A 187 -16.28 20.66 4.90
C GLY A 187 -15.48 19.41 5.29
N VAL A 188 -15.73 18.26 4.65
CA VAL A 188 -15.01 17.01 4.92
C VAL A 188 -14.09 16.64 3.76
N TRP A 189 -12.88 16.21 4.09
CA TRP A 189 -11.88 15.75 3.14
C TRP A 189 -11.36 14.39 3.58
N ALA A 190 -11.51 13.35 2.77
CA ALA A 190 -11.07 12.01 3.14
C ALA A 190 -10.05 11.45 2.16
N VAL A 191 -9.21 10.54 2.64
CA VAL A 191 -8.34 9.76 1.76
C VAL A 191 -9.23 8.76 1.01
N PRO A 192 -9.05 8.59 -0.32
CA PRO A 192 -9.86 7.65 -1.08
C PRO A 192 -9.75 6.23 -0.53
N SER A 193 -10.88 5.53 -0.46
CA SER A 193 -10.92 4.12 -0.06
C SER A 193 -10.20 3.22 -1.07
N GLY A 194 -9.74 2.05 -0.59
CA GLY A 194 -9.10 1.01 -1.41
C GLY A 194 -7.59 1.15 -1.60
N GLU A 195 -6.96 2.17 -0.99
CA GLU A 195 -5.50 2.34 -1.01
C GLU A 195 -4.88 1.67 0.21
N ILE A 196 -4.26 0.50 -0.01
CA ILE A 196 -3.69 -0.33 1.07
C ILE A 196 -2.18 -0.10 1.31
N ASP A 197 -1.53 0.66 0.44
CA ASP A 197 -0.09 0.94 0.51
C ASP A 197 0.23 2.14 1.41
N LEU A 198 1.16 1.97 2.34
CA LEU A 198 1.54 3.00 3.30
C LEU A 198 2.14 4.24 2.64
N THR A 199 3.01 4.07 1.63
CA THR A 199 3.65 5.21 0.95
C THR A 199 2.62 6.05 0.19
N ARG A 200 1.63 5.38 -0.41
CA ARG A 200 0.51 6.04 -1.09
C ARG A 200 -0.43 6.73 -0.10
N GLN A 201 -0.65 6.17 1.08
CA GLN A 201 -1.41 6.84 2.15
C GLN A 201 -0.69 8.08 2.67
N ILE A 202 0.63 8.03 2.87
CA ILE A 202 1.44 9.19 3.24
C ILE A 202 1.34 10.26 2.14
N TRP A 203 1.45 9.87 0.87
CA TRP A 203 1.28 10.77 -0.26
C TRP A 203 -0.10 11.45 -0.25
N TRP A 204 -1.18 10.69 -0.06
CA TRP A 204 -2.53 11.25 0.05
C TRP A 204 -2.68 12.21 1.22
N GLY A 205 -2.11 11.90 2.39
CA GLY A 205 -2.08 12.82 3.53
C GLY A 205 -1.37 14.13 3.21
N ALA A 206 -0.24 14.07 2.51
CA ALA A 206 0.50 15.25 2.07
C ALA A 206 -0.31 16.11 1.07
N GLN A 207 -1.00 15.47 0.11
CA GLN A 207 -1.90 16.20 -0.80
C GLN A 207 -3.09 16.82 -0.06
N GLY A 208 -3.69 16.10 0.88
CA GLY A 208 -4.75 16.61 1.75
C GLY A 208 -4.30 17.86 2.50
N ALA A 209 -3.09 17.86 3.06
CA ALA A 209 -2.55 19.04 3.75
C ALA A 209 -2.41 20.25 2.82
N LYS A 210 -1.91 20.09 1.58
CA LYS A 210 -1.84 21.16 0.57
C LYS A 210 -3.21 21.71 0.22
N ILE A 211 -4.20 20.83 0.07
CA ILE A 211 -5.58 21.21 -0.26
C ILE A 211 -6.21 22.02 0.86
N ILE A 212 -6.05 21.54 2.09
CA ILE A 212 -6.55 22.23 3.28
C ILE A 212 -5.89 23.62 3.41
N ASP A 213 -4.58 23.73 3.20
CA ASP A 213 -3.87 25.02 3.21
C ASP A 213 -4.40 25.98 2.14
N ALA A 214 -4.53 25.52 0.89
CA ALA A 214 -5.04 26.34 -0.21
C ALA A 214 -6.46 26.85 0.09
N PHE A 215 -7.33 25.96 0.58
CA PHE A 215 -8.70 26.32 0.96
C PHE A 215 -8.73 27.35 2.11
N ILE A 216 -7.96 27.13 3.19
CA ILE A 216 -7.93 28.04 4.35
C ILE A 216 -7.46 29.43 3.93
N ASN A 217 -6.50 29.52 3.02
CA ASN A 217 -5.92 30.78 2.57
C ASN A 217 -6.64 31.38 1.36
N GLY A 218 -7.72 30.77 0.86
CA GLY A 218 -8.43 31.22 -0.33
C GLY A 218 -7.58 31.22 -1.61
N LYS A 219 -6.55 30.37 -1.67
CA LYS A 219 -5.68 30.22 -2.84
C LYS A 219 -6.29 29.23 -3.82
N GLU A 220 -6.04 29.44 -5.11
CA GLU A 220 -6.30 28.40 -6.10
C GLU A 220 -5.46 27.16 -5.80
N LEU A 221 -6.09 26.00 -5.93
CA LEU A 221 -5.43 24.73 -5.72
C LEU A 221 -4.54 24.40 -6.92
N GLU A 222 -3.23 24.43 -6.74
CA GLU A 222 -2.32 23.80 -7.69
C GLU A 222 -2.40 22.28 -7.54
N ILE A 223 -3.24 21.67 -8.37
CA ILE A 223 -3.37 20.21 -8.41
C ILE A 223 -2.14 19.64 -9.07
N GLU A 224 -1.36 18.89 -8.31
CA GLU A 224 -0.22 18.16 -8.83
C GLU A 224 -0.72 17.19 -9.92
N LYS A 225 -0.35 17.46 -11.18
CA LYS A 225 -0.83 16.70 -12.33
C LYS A 225 -0.26 15.29 -12.25
N LYS A 226 -1.10 14.34 -11.81
CA LYS A 226 -0.76 12.92 -11.92
C LYS A 226 -0.48 12.57 -13.39
N PRO A 227 0.43 11.62 -13.65
CA PRO A 227 0.56 11.05 -14.98
C PRO A 227 -0.82 10.51 -15.35
N LYS A 228 -1.38 11.00 -16.46
CA LYS A 228 -2.70 10.56 -16.92
C LYS A 228 -2.70 9.07 -17.28
N LYS A 229 -1.52 8.51 -17.56
CA LYS A 229 -1.29 7.11 -17.93
C LYS A 229 -0.01 6.61 -17.26
N VAL A 230 -0.02 5.34 -16.84
CA VAL A 230 1.18 4.62 -16.42
C VAL A 230 2.05 4.40 -17.65
N VAL A 231 3.30 4.88 -17.61
CA VAL A 231 4.30 4.58 -18.64
C VAL A 231 4.85 3.19 -18.35
N SER A 232 4.57 2.24 -19.24
CA SER A 232 5.13 0.89 -19.12
C SER A 232 6.62 0.92 -19.39
N PHE A 233 7.34 -0.08 -18.88
CA PHE A 233 8.77 -0.22 -19.11
C PHE A 233 9.12 -0.04 -20.60
N LYS A 234 8.38 -0.69 -21.51
CA LYS A 234 8.58 -0.64 -22.98
C LYS A 234 8.50 0.75 -23.62
N LYS A 235 7.95 1.75 -22.92
CA LYS A 235 7.78 3.13 -23.42
C LYS A 235 8.86 4.08 -22.90
N VAL A 236 9.76 3.61 -22.03
CA VAL A 236 10.92 4.36 -21.57
C VAL A 236 11.99 4.24 -22.65
N ASN A 237 12.62 5.36 -23.03
CA ASN A 237 13.75 5.32 -23.94
C ASN A 237 15.04 5.09 -23.14
N TYR A 238 15.54 3.86 -23.21
CA TYR A 238 16.68 3.39 -22.42
C TYR A 238 18.02 3.94 -22.88
N ALA A 239 18.12 4.52 -24.08
CA ALA A 239 19.38 5.04 -24.62
C ALA A 239 20.00 6.15 -23.75
N TYR A 240 19.19 6.75 -22.87
CA TYR A 240 19.57 7.80 -21.94
C TYR A 240 19.96 7.31 -20.54
N PHE A 241 19.96 6.00 -20.30
CA PHE A 241 20.23 5.42 -19.00
C PHE A 241 21.33 4.37 -19.11
N ASN A 242 22.22 4.34 -18.12
CA ASN A 242 23.25 3.31 -18.04
C ASN A 242 22.63 2.01 -17.52
N GLU A 243 23.08 0.89 -18.11
CA GLU A 243 22.80 -0.41 -17.51
C GLU A 243 23.45 -0.49 -16.13
N ALA A 244 22.68 -0.99 -15.17
CA ALA A 244 23.12 -1.18 -13.80
C ALA A 244 22.48 -2.46 -13.28
N GLU A 245 23.31 -3.33 -12.71
CA GLU A 245 22.85 -4.52 -12.01
C GLU A 245 21.99 -4.14 -10.81
N ARG A 246 20.93 -4.92 -10.59
CA ARG A 246 20.12 -4.76 -9.40
C ARG A 246 20.90 -5.27 -8.20
N ILE A 247 20.94 -4.47 -7.14
CA ILE A 247 21.42 -4.96 -5.85
C ILE A 247 20.32 -5.86 -5.29
N GLU A 248 20.54 -7.17 -5.34
CA GLU A 248 19.58 -8.11 -4.79
C GLU A 248 19.63 -8.03 -3.25
N PRO A 249 18.46 -7.88 -2.59
CA PRO A 249 18.41 -7.82 -1.14
C PRO A 249 18.86 -9.15 -0.53
N GLU A 250 19.69 -9.08 0.51
CA GLU A 250 20.15 -10.27 1.23
C GLU A 250 19.16 -10.62 2.35
N PHE A 251 18.58 -11.81 2.27
CA PHE A 251 17.63 -12.30 3.26
C PHE A 251 18.29 -13.10 4.36
N LEU A 252 17.70 -13.06 5.54
CA LEU A 252 18.07 -13.97 6.60
C LEU A 252 17.53 -15.38 6.32
N SER A 253 18.36 -16.38 6.62
CA SER A 253 17.93 -17.77 6.71
C SER A 253 16.91 -17.94 7.83
N VAL A 254 16.04 -18.95 7.74
CA VAL A 254 14.92 -19.15 8.69
C VAL A 254 15.40 -19.24 10.14
N ASP A 255 16.55 -19.86 10.41
CA ASP A 255 17.16 -19.98 11.74
C ASP A 255 17.60 -18.64 12.35
N LYS A 256 17.78 -17.60 11.52
CA LYS A 256 18.17 -16.25 11.96
C LYS A 256 16.99 -15.29 12.08
N ARG A 257 15.79 -15.67 11.63
CA ARG A 257 14.59 -14.83 11.71
C ARG A 257 14.00 -14.90 13.12
N THR A 258 14.01 -13.78 13.83
CA THR A 258 13.44 -13.65 15.19
C THR A 258 12.12 -12.89 15.16
N ASP A 259 11.34 -12.86 16.24
CA ASP A 259 10.08 -12.11 16.29
C ASP A 259 10.24 -10.58 16.41
N ILE A 260 11.48 -10.08 16.53
CA ILE A 260 11.82 -8.66 16.72
C ILE A 260 12.77 -8.07 15.67
N TYR A 261 13.44 -8.88 14.84
CA TYR A 261 14.45 -8.40 13.88
C TYR A 261 14.00 -8.60 12.43
N GLU A 262 14.38 -7.66 11.57
CA GLU A 262 14.04 -7.67 10.15
C GLU A 262 14.46 -8.95 9.43
N ASP A 263 13.60 -9.35 8.52
CA ASP A 263 13.74 -10.51 7.63
C ASP A 263 14.91 -10.44 6.65
N GLU A 264 15.45 -9.23 6.50
CA GLU A 264 16.34 -8.81 5.43
C GLU A 264 17.47 -7.99 6.04
N LYS A 265 18.64 -8.04 5.42
CA LYS A 265 19.70 -7.12 5.79
C LYS A 265 19.37 -5.74 5.24
N ASN A 266 19.50 -4.76 6.13
CA ASN A 266 19.44 -3.36 5.76
C ASN A 266 20.46 -3.05 4.67
N TYR A 267 20.02 -2.31 3.66
CA TYR A 267 20.93 -1.72 2.68
C TYR A 267 21.92 -0.81 3.40
N LYS A 268 23.18 -0.83 2.96
CA LYS A 268 24.07 0.28 3.28
C LYS A 268 23.49 1.53 2.61
N LEU A 269 23.60 2.68 3.28
CA LEU A 269 23.11 3.95 2.73
C LEU A 269 23.64 4.20 1.31
N SER A 270 24.91 3.86 1.04
CA SER A 270 25.51 3.97 -0.30
C SER A 270 24.79 3.14 -1.35
N ASP A 271 24.33 1.94 -0.98
CA ASP A 271 23.67 1.01 -1.89
C ASP A 271 22.22 1.43 -2.11
N ALA A 272 21.54 1.92 -1.07
CA ALA A 272 20.22 2.52 -1.18
C ALA A 272 20.21 3.76 -2.09
N ILE A 273 21.23 4.62 -2.00
CA ILE A 273 21.38 5.79 -2.88
C ILE A 273 21.58 5.34 -4.33
N LYS A 274 22.48 4.39 -4.59
CA LYS A 274 22.69 3.83 -5.93
C LYS A 274 21.41 3.25 -6.52
N GLU A 275 20.63 2.52 -5.72
CA GLU A 275 19.36 1.95 -6.18
C GLU A 275 18.32 3.05 -6.48
N ALA A 276 18.26 4.11 -5.66
CA ALA A 276 17.38 5.24 -5.90
C ALA A 276 17.75 6.01 -7.18
N GLU A 277 19.04 6.16 -7.47
CA GLU A 277 19.55 6.82 -8.68
C GLU A 277 19.22 6.06 -9.98
N ARG A 278 18.87 4.76 -9.90
CA ARG A 278 18.41 3.96 -11.05
C ARG A 278 16.98 4.28 -11.47
N CYS A 279 16.25 5.13 -10.74
CA CYS A 279 14.88 5.50 -11.08
C CYS A 279 14.80 6.22 -12.44
N PHE A 280 14.01 5.69 -13.38
CA PHE A 280 13.79 6.32 -14.68
C PHE A 280 12.98 7.63 -14.63
N VAL A 281 12.31 7.92 -13.50
CA VAL A 281 11.32 9.00 -13.39
C VAL A 281 10.23 8.89 -14.47
N CYS A 282 9.88 7.65 -14.85
CA CYS A 282 8.96 7.37 -15.95
C CYS A 282 7.57 7.98 -15.69
N GLY A 283 6.93 8.52 -16.73
CA GLY A 283 5.61 9.14 -16.61
C GLY A 283 5.60 10.56 -16.04
N PHE A 284 6.75 11.13 -15.67
CA PHE A 284 6.85 12.52 -15.23
C PHE A 284 7.89 13.32 -16.03
N CYS A 285 7.57 14.59 -16.30
CA CYS A 285 8.54 15.54 -16.87
C CYS A 285 9.44 16.07 -15.76
N ASN A 286 10.75 15.88 -15.90
CA ASN A 286 11.75 16.52 -15.05
C ASN A 286 12.48 17.66 -15.77
N SER A 287 11.91 18.15 -16.88
CA SER A 287 12.47 19.26 -17.68
C SER A 287 13.90 19.03 -18.18
N CYS A 288 14.26 17.78 -18.54
CA CYS A 288 15.60 17.43 -19.03
C CYS A 288 16.04 18.14 -20.34
N GLY A 289 15.11 18.72 -21.10
CA GLY A 289 15.44 19.51 -22.29
C GLY A 289 15.57 18.74 -23.60
N ASN A 290 15.59 17.40 -23.61
CA ASN A 290 15.76 16.61 -24.84
C ASN A 290 14.76 17.00 -25.94
N CYS A 291 13.48 17.14 -25.58
CA CYS A 291 12.45 17.54 -26.55
C CYS A 291 12.76 18.88 -27.25
N TRP A 292 13.43 19.80 -26.56
CA TRP A 292 13.85 21.08 -27.12
C TRP A 292 15.11 20.95 -27.99
N VAL A 293 16.13 20.25 -27.49
CA VAL A 293 17.39 20.02 -28.22
C VAL A 293 17.15 19.31 -29.55
N PHE A 294 16.27 18.30 -29.58
CA PHE A 294 16.01 17.50 -30.77
C PHE A 294 14.87 18.03 -31.64
N CYS A 295 14.24 19.15 -31.29
CA CYS A 295 13.19 19.72 -32.13
C CYS A 295 13.80 20.42 -33.35
N PRO A 296 13.61 19.90 -34.59
CA PRO A 296 14.23 20.49 -35.78
C PRO A 296 13.66 21.88 -36.11
N ASP A 297 12.42 22.14 -35.70
CA ASP A 297 11.69 23.38 -35.99
C ASP A 297 11.78 24.42 -34.85
N GLY A 298 12.47 24.10 -33.75
CA GLY A 298 12.53 24.98 -32.58
C GLY A 298 11.17 25.22 -31.90
N ALA A 299 10.20 24.32 -32.11
CA ALA A 299 8.82 24.47 -31.67
C ALA A 299 8.58 24.18 -30.17
N ILE A 300 9.62 23.99 -29.35
CA ILE A 300 9.49 23.78 -27.91
C ILE A 300 9.95 25.03 -27.16
N LEU A 301 9.13 25.56 -26.27
CA LEU A 301 9.41 26.72 -25.42
C LEU A 301 9.68 26.28 -23.98
N PHE A 302 10.51 27.03 -23.25
CA PHE A 302 10.98 26.69 -21.88
C PHE A 302 10.75 27.80 -20.83
N ASP A 303 9.90 28.78 -21.13
CA ASP A 303 9.80 30.04 -20.37
C ASP A 303 9.31 29.88 -18.92
N LYS A 304 8.60 28.79 -18.60
CA LYS A 304 7.99 28.53 -17.29
C LYS A 304 8.63 27.36 -16.54
N GLY A 305 9.85 26.98 -16.92
CA GLY A 305 10.57 25.84 -16.32
C GLY A 305 10.07 24.45 -16.76
N TYR A 306 9.06 24.39 -17.63
CA TYR A 306 8.55 23.18 -18.26
C TYR A 306 8.44 23.36 -19.77
N PRO A 307 8.65 22.28 -20.57
CA PRO A 307 8.52 22.34 -22.02
C PRO A 307 7.06 22.54 -22.43
N GLU A 308 6.83 23.51 -23.32
CA GLU A 308 5.54 23.77 -23.96
C GLU A 308 5.70 23.70 -25.48
N VAL A 309 4.79 23.03 -26.18
CA VAL A 309 4.82 22.94 -27.64
C VAL A 309 4.16 24.18 -28.22
N ASN A 310 4.90 24.95 -29.01
CA ASN A 310 4.35 25.98 -29.87
C ASN A 310 3.82 25.34 -31.16
N TYR A 311 2.50 25.15 -31.21
CA TYR A 311 1.84 24.49 -32.33
C TYR A 311 1.91 25.28 -33.64
N ASP A 312 2.16 26.59 -33.62
CA ASP A 312 2.32 27.39 -34.85
C ASP A 312 3.58 27.01 -35.63
N TYR A 313 4.61 26.53 -34.93
CA TYR A 313 5.88 26.10 -35.52
C TYR A 313 6.00 24.58 -35.63
N CYS A 314 5.23 23.83 -34.85
CA CYS A 314 5.28 22.37 -34.82
C CYS A 314 4.89 21.75 -36.17
N LYS A 315 5.70 20.81 -36.67
CA LYS A 315 5.41 20.05 -37.90
C LYS A 315 4.91 18.63 -37.66
N GLY A 316 4.67 18.24 -36.40
CA GLY A 316 4.14 16.93 -36.05
C GLY A 316 5.09 15.75 -36.31
N CYS A 317 6.40 15.98 -36.48
CA CYS A 317 7.37 14.93 -36.84
C CYS A 317 7.58 13.86 -35.76
N GLY A 318 7.22 14.14 -34.50
CA GLY A 318 7.27 13.17 -33.40
C GLY A 318 8.63 12.90 -32.78
N ILE A 319 9.71 13.55 -33.25
CA ILE A 319 11.07 13.35 -32.71
C ILE A 319 11.14 13.63 -31.20
N CYS A 320 10.48 14.70 -30.73
CA CYS A 320 10.41 14.99 -29.30
C CYS A 320 9.80 13.84 -28.48
N ALA A 321 8.84 13.10 -29.04
CA ALA A 321 8.22 11.97 -28.38
C ALA A 321 9.13 10.75 -28.32
N GLU A 322 9.85 10.47 -29.41
CA GLU A 322 10.85 9.39 -29.47
C GLU A 322 12.04 9.65 -28.52
N GLU A 323 12.52 10.89 -28.49
CA GLU A 323 13.69 11.30 -27.69
C GLU A 323 13.36 11.57 -26.22
N CYS A 324 12.09 11.42 -25.83
CA CYS A 324 11.67 11.60 -24.45
C CYS A 324 12.06 10.38 -23.61
N PRO A 325 13.04 10.49 -22.69
CA PRO A 325 13.51 9.33 -21.93
C PRO A 325 12.43 8.72 -21.04
N ARG A 326 11.48 9.55 -20.62
CA ARG A 326 10.44 9.22 -19.63
C ARG A 326 9.10 8.84 -20.26
N GLY A 327 9.01 8.83 -21.60
CA GLY A 327 7.83 8.38 -22.34
C GLY A 327 6.57 9.22 -22.09
N ILE A 328 6.72 10.52 -21.82
CA ILE A 328 5.60 11.39 -21.39
C ILE A 328 4.89 12.13 -22.53
N ILE A 329 5.52 12.24 -23.71
CA ILE A 329 4.95 12.97 -24.84
C ILE A 329 4.11 11.99 -25.65
N GLU A 330 2.84 12.33 -25.85
CA GLU A 330 1.89 11.55 -26.63
C GLU A 330 1.59 12.29 -27.93
N MET A 331 1.84 11.62 -29.06
CA MET A 331 1.43 12.13 -30.36
C MET A 331 -0.08 12.01 -30.51
N VAL A 332 -0.71 13.05 -31.01
CA VAL A 332 -2.13 13.10 -31.32
C VAL A 332 -2.32 13.53 -32.77
N PRO A 333 -3.41 13.11 -33.44
CA PRO A 333 -3.74 13.63 -34.76
C PRO A 333 -3.87 15.16 -34.73
N GLU A 334 -3.43 15.80 -35.81
CA GLU A 334 -3.72 17.21 -36.06
C GLU A 334 -5.24 17.43 -36.10
N ARG A 335 -5.70 18.53 -35.52
CA ARG A 335 -7.11 18.84 -35.32
C ARG A 335 -7.63 19.84 -36.34
#